data_AF-A0A6M8VJ32-F1
#
_entry.id   AF-A0A6M8VJ32-F1
#
_cell.length_a   1.000
_cell.length_b   1.000
_cell.length_c   1.000
_cell.angle_alpha   90.00
_cell.angle_beta   90.00
_cell.angle_gamma   90.00
#
_symmetry.space_group_name_H-M   'P 1'
#
loop_
_entity.id
_entity.type
_entity.pdbx_description
1 polymer ?
#
loop_
_entity_poly.entity_id
_entity_poly.type
_entity_poly.pdbx_seq_one_letter_code
_entity_poly.pdbx_strand_id
1 'polypeptide(L)'
;MNEIILNIYLIINSGIVEAFKVVSYEKEGGDDNKIKFLKSRVKEDYKNAIVFDSPTDKNGKFMSYNKFHKLEKRGQQFQLFEHIFQSFNVAENPLICVTPVVDGKIYSE
;
A
#
# COMPACT_ATOMS: atom_id res chain seq x y z
N MET A 1 5.04 18.78 -12.42
CA MET A 1 3.81 18.87 -11.60
C MET A 1 4.06 18.06 -10.35
N ASN A 2 3.85 18.67 -9.18
CA ASN A 2 3.84 17.94 -7.92
C ASN A 2 2.59 17.07 -7.87
N GLU A 3 2.77 15.83 -7.44
CA GLU A 3 1.66 14.93 -7.13
C GLU A 3 1.95 14.18 -5.83
N ILE A 4 0.90 13.65 -5.23
CA ILE A 4 1.01 12.83 -4.03
C ILE A 4 1.25 11.38 -4.45
N ILE A 5 2.38 10.83 -4.01
CA ILE A 5 2.78 9.44 -4.25
C ILE A 5 2.82 8.69 -2.92
N LEU A 6 2.51 7.39 -2.94
CA LEU A 6 2.35 6.60 -1.71
C LEU A 6 3.29 5.40 -1.67
N ASN A 7 3.91 5.19 -0.52
CA ASN A 7 4.52 3.91 -0.16
C ASN A 7 3.51 3.15 0.72
N ILE A 8 3.01 2.02 0.24
CA ILE A 8 1.99 1.21 0.91
C ILE A 8 2.59 -0.14 1.30
N TYR A 9 2.40 -0.52 2.55
CA TYR A 9 2.83 -1.80 3.08
C TYR A 9 1.63 -2.69 3.30
N LEU A 10 1.62 -3.85 2.66
CA LEU A 10 0.58 -4.86 2.84
C LEU A 10 0.98 -5.76 4.02
N ILE A 11 0.32 -5.59 5.18
CA ILE A 11 0.66 -6.34 6.39
C ILE A 11 -0.06 -7.68 6.37
N ILE A 12 0.72 -8.74 6.22
CA ILE A 12 0.25 -10.12 6.11
C ILE A 12 0.76 -10.90 7.31
N ASN A 13 -0.14 -11.33 8.18
CA ASN A 13 0.20 -12.19 9.31
C ASN A 13 -0.55 -13.51 9.16
N SER A 14 0.18 -14.63 9.21
CA SER A 14 -0.40 -15.98 9.05
C SER A 14 -1.26 -16.12 7.79
N GLY A 15 -0.88 -15.45 6.69
CA GLY A 15 -1.61 -15.46 5.42
C GLY A 15 -2.88 -14.61 5.37
N ILE A 16 -3.12 -13.78 6.38
CA ILE A 16 -4.25 -12.84 6.47
C ILE A 16 -3.73 -11.42 6.30
N VAL A 17 -4.41 -10.62 5.47
CA VAL A 17 -4.16 -9.19 5.31
C VAL A 17 -4.88 -8.46 6.45
N GLU A 18 -4.15 -8.09 7.50
CA GLU A 18 -4.73 -7.49 8.70
C GLU A 18 -4.78 -5.96 8.62
N ALA A 19 -3.78 -5.36 7.98
CA ALA A 19 -3.64 -3.92 7.92
C ALA A 19 -2.84 -3.48 6.69
N PHE A 20 -2.86 -2.18 6.46
CA PHE A 20 -1.94 -1.48 5.59
C PHE A 20 -1.14 -0.49 6.41
N LYS A 21 0.10 -0.22 6.00
CA LYS A 21 0.80 0.98 6.45
C LYS A 21 1.11 1.89 5.29
N VAL A 22 1.14 3.20 5.51
CA VAL A 22 1.27 4.17 4.42
C VAL A 22 2.19 5.31 4.81
N VAL A 23 3.04 5.72 3.86
CA VAL A 23 3.75 6.99 3.87
C VAL A 23 3.42 7.74 2.57
N SER A 24 3.08 9.02 2.70
CA SER A 24 2.78 9.89 1.56
C SER A 24 3.90 10.90 1.31
N TYR A 25 4.16 11.20 0.05
CA TYR A 25 5.08 12.27 -0.37
C TYR A 25 4.45 13.13 -1.44
N GLU A 26 4.68 14.43 -1.37
CA GLU A 26 4.50 15.32 -2.51
C GLU A 26 5.81 15.34 -3.32
N LYS A 27 5.76 14.97 -4.59
CA LYS A 27 6.96 14.87 -5.42
C LYS A 27 6.74 15.24 -6.87
N GLU A 28 7.70 15.93 -7.46
CA GLU A 28 7.80 16.18 -8.89
C GLU A 28 8.73 15.19 -9.62
N GLY A 29 8.68 15.23 -10.94
CA GLY A 29 9.49 14.40 -11.83
C GLY A 29 8.67 13.35 -12.59
N GLY A 30 9.33 12.57 -13.43
CA GLY A 30 8.70 11.44 -14.12
C GLY A 30 8.44 10.25 -13.19
N ASP A 31 7.48 9.42 -13.56
CA ASP A 31 7.01 8.27 -12.77
C ASP A 31 8.16 7.33 -12.40
N ASP A 32 9.08 7.06 -13.32
CA ASP A 32 10.26 6.22 -13.06
C ASP A 32 11.10 6.73 -11.88
N ASN A 33 11.30 8.05 -11.78
CA ASN A 33 12.10 8.64 -10.69
C ASN A 33 11.34 8.61 -9.37
N LYS A 34 10.02 8.81 -9.41
CA LYS A 34 9.15 8.74 -8.23
C LYS A 34 9.05 7.31 -7.70
N ILE A 35 8.91 6.31 -8.58
CA ILE A 35 8.95 4.88 -8.21
C ILE A 35 10.31 4.51 -7.62
N LYS A 36 11.43 4.92 -8.25
CA LYS A 36 12.77 4.68 -7.70
C LYS A 36 12.93 5.27 -6.30
N PHE A 37 12.39 6.47 -6.09
CA PHE A 37 12.39 7.12 -4.78
C PHE A 37 11.58 6.34 -3.74
N LEU A 38 10.36 5.91 -4.07
CA LEU A 38 9.55 5.10 -3.16
C LEU A 38 10.26 3.81 -2.78
N LYS A 39 10.84 3.10 -3.76
CA LYS A 39 11.59 1.86 -3.55
C LYS A 39 12.82 2.05 -2.65
N SER A 40 13.56 3.15 -2.81
CA SER A 40 14.76 3.40 -1.99
C SER A 40 14.43 3.71 -0.53
N ARG A 41 13.20 4.15 -0.25
CA ARG A 41 12.74 4.54 1.09
C ARG A 41 12.04 3.43 1.88
N VAL A 42 11.68 2.32 1.24
CA VAL A 42 10.83 1.25 1.81
C VAL A 42 11.23 0.81 3.22
N LYS A 43 12.51 0.68 3.55
CA LYS A 43 12.95 0.24 4.88
C LYS A 43 12.84 1.31 5.95
N GLU A 44 13.07 2.57 5.57
CA GLU A 44 13.03 3.71 6.48
C GLU A 44 11.57 4.11 6.75
N ASP A 45 10.78 4.19 5.69
CA ASP A 45 9.37 4.58 5.70
C ASP A 45 8.53 3.65 6.58
N TYR A 46 8.79 2.34 6.54
CA TYR A 46 8.01 1.35 7.29
C TYR A 46 7.94 1.66 8.80
N LYS A 47 9.01 2.25 9.35
CA LYS A 47 9.11 2.57 10.78
C LYS A 47 8.18 3.73 11.18
N ASN A 48 7.94 4.64 10.25
CA ASN A 48 7.17 5.87 10.48
C ASN A 48 5.78 5.85 9.83
N ALA A 49 5.43 4.73 9.19
CA ALA A 49 4.23 4.61 8.39
C ALA A 49 2.95 4.60 9.24
N ILE A 50 1.94 5.33 8.76
CA ILE A 50 0.61 5.42 9.39
C ILE A 50 -0.15 4.12 9.12
N VAL A 51 -0.80 3.58 10.15
CA VAL A 51 -1.56 2.32 10.05
C VAL A 51 -3.00 2.61 9.59
N PHE A 52 -3.48 1.79 8.65
CA PHE A 52 -4.87 1.74 8.22
C PHE A 52 -5.36 0.29 8.36
N ASP A 53 -6.54 0.10 8.93
CA ASP A 53 -7.12 -1.24 9.06
C ASP A 53 -7.52 -1.80 7.69
N SER A 54 -7.34 -3.11 7.51
CA SER A 54 -7.83 -3.77 6.30
C SER A 54 -9.36 -3.88 6.34
N PRO A 55 -10.06 -3.73 5.19
CA PRO A 55 -11.50 -3.93 5.17
C PRO A 55 -11.86 -5.37 5.58
N THR A 56 -12.88 -5.48 6.42
CA THR A 56 -13.43 -6.76 6.88
C THR A 56 -14.67 -7.13 6.10
N ASP A 57 -14.99 -8.43 6.08
CA ASP A 57 -16.27 -8.91 5.55
C ASP A 57 -17.44 -8.60 6.51
N LYS A 58 -18.66 -8.98 6.12
CA LYS A 58 -19.88 -8.81 6.94
C LYS A 58 -19.84 -9.46 8.32
N ASN A 59 -18.88 -10.37 8.57
CA ASN A 59 -18.68 -11.06 9.84
C ASN A 59 -17.47 -10.50 10.61
N GLY A 60 -16.88 -9.38 10.17
CA GLY A 60 -15.69 -8.79 10.77
C GLY A 60 -14.40 -9.57 10.47
N LYS A 61 -14.37 -10.44 9.45
CA LYS A 61 -13.16 -11.20 9.11
C LYS A 61 -12.32 -10.50 8.06
N PHE A 62 -11.02 -10.43 8.31
CA PHE A 62 -10.03 -9.95 7.36
C PHE A 62 -9.87 -10.87 6.13
N MET A 63 -9.34 -10.28 5.07
CA MET A 63 -9.10 -10.96 3.80
C MET A 63 -7.87 -11.87 3.87
N SER A 64 -7.93 -13.06 3.26
CA SER A 64 -6.72 -13.87 3.06
C SER A 64 -5.85 -13.30 1.93
N TYR A 65 -4.53 -13.45 2.05
CA TYR A 65 -3.59 -13.02 1.00
C TYR A 65 -3.88 -13.67 -0.36
N ASN A 66 -4.35 -14.92 -0.37
CA ASN A 66 -4.78 -15.59 -1.61
C ASN A 66 -5.95 -14.87 -2.30
N LYS A 67 -6.87 -14.27 -1.54
CA LYS A 67 -7.97 -13.48 -2.09
C LYS A 67 -7.45 -12.12 -2.57
N PHE A 68 -6.56 -11.47 -1.82
CA PHE A 68 -5.88 -10.25 -2.25
C PHE A 68 -5.16 -10.45 -3.60
N HIS A 69 -4.34 -11.49 -3.72
CA HIS A 69 -3.61 -11.84 -4.94
C HIS A 69 -4.54 -12.02 -6.16
N LYS A 70 -5.73 -12.59 -5.95
CA LYS A 70 -6.74 -12.71 -7.02
C LYS A 70 -7.30 -11.36 -7.45
N LEU A 71 -7.44 -10.40 -6.54
CA LEU A 71 -7.86 -9.03 -6.86
C LEU A 71 -6.74 -8.29 -7.59
N GLU A 72 -5.50 -8.44 -7.13
CA GLU A 72 -4.32 -7.82 -7.74
C GLU A 72 -4.15 -8.23 -9.21
N LYS A 73 -4.26 -9.54 -9.50
CA LYS A 73 -4.24 -10.06 -10.87
C LYS A 73 -5.32 -9.49 -11.79
N ARG A 74 -6.40 -8.93 -11.22
CA ARG A 74 -7.51 -8.32 -11.96
C ARG A 74 -7.42 -6.79 -11.98
N GLY A 75 -6.41 -6.19 -11.37
CA GLY A 75 -6.32 -4.74 -11.18
C GLY A 75 -7.36 -4.18 -10.19
N GLN A 76 -7.96 -5.03 -9.34
CA GLN A 76 -9.03 -4.64 -8.41
C GLN A 76 -8.54 -4.41 -6.98
N GLN A 77 -7.24 -4.59 -6.71
CA GLN A 77 -6.64 -4.35 -5.39
C GLN A 77 -6.78 -2.90 -4.92
N PHE A 78 -6.88 -1.93 -5.84
CA PHE A 78 -7.05 -0.52 -5.51
C PHE A 78 -8.32 -0.22 -4.71
N GLN A 79 -9.36 -1.06 -4.84
CA GLN A 79 -10.59 -0.96 -4.04
C GLN A 79 -10.30 -1.08 -2.53
N LEU A 80 -9.22 -1.77 -2.16
CA LEU A 80 -8.80 -1.93 -0.77
C LEU A 80 -8.07 -0.70 -0.23
N PHE A 81 -7.63 0.20 -1.12
CA PHE A 81 -6.87 1.39 -0.80
C PHE A 81 -7.69 2.68 -0.92
N GLU A 82 -8.98 2.62 -1.28
CA GLU A 82 -9.82 3.81 -1.47
C GLU A 82 -9.82 4.74 -0.26
N HIS A 83 -9.95 4.18 0.94
CA HIS A 83 -9.91 4.98 2.18
C HIS A 83 -8.55 5.64 2.42
N ILE A 84 -7.47 4.96 2.04
CA ILE A 84 -6.11 5.51 2.09
C ILE A 84 -6.01 6.68 1.11
N PHE A 85 -6.44 6.48 -0.13
CA PHE A 85 -6.38 7.48 -1.20
C PHE A 85 -7.16 8.75 -0.84
N GLN A 86 -8.37 8.58 -0.27
CA GLN A 86 -9.18 9.69 0.24
C GLN A 86 -8.47 10.43 1.39
N SER A 87 -7.86 9.70 2.32
CA SER A 87 -7.18 10.30 3.48
C SER A 87 -6.00 11.18 3.10
N PHE A 88 -5.33 10.87 1.98
CA PHE A 88 -4.20 11.65 1.47
C PHE A 88 -4.55 12.58 0.31
N ASN A 89 -5.82 12.64 -0.12
CA ASN A 89 -6.29 13.46 -1.25
C ASN A 89 -5.45 13.23 -2.54
N VAL A 90 -5.17 11.96 -2.86
CA VAL A 90 -4.39 11.59 -4.04
C VAL A 90 -5.20 11.77 -5.33
N ALA A 91 -4.52 11.92 -6.47
CA ALA A 91 -5.15 11.98 -7.79
C ALA A 91 -5.83 10.64 -8.18
N GLU A 92 -6.69 10.66 -9.20
CA GLU A 92 -7.45 9.48 -9.65
C GLU A 92 -6.57 8.28 -10.03
N ASN A 93 -5.37 8.53 -10.57
CA ASN A 93 -4.39 7.50 -10.93
C ASN A 93 -3.14 7.70 -10.06
N PRO A 94 -3.18 7.29 -8.77
CA PRO A 94 -2.09 7.57 -7.85
C PRO A 94 -0.88 6.69 -8.18
N LEU A 95 0.30 7.29 -8.17
CA LEU A 95 1.54 6.54 -8.26
C LEU A 95 1.87 5.93 -6.88
N ILE A 96 1.85 4.61 -6.81
CA ILE A 96 2.06 3.88 -5.56
C ILE A 96 3.18 2.85 -5.69
N CYS A 97 3.83 2.55 -4.57
CA CYS A 97 4.69 1.39 -4.40
C CYS A 97 4.09 0.50 -3.31
N VAL A 98 3.75 -0.74 -3.64
CA VAL A 98 3.19 -1.69 -2.68
C VAL A 98 4.28 -2.69 -2.28
N THR A 99 4.57 -2.77 -0.98
CA THR A 99 5.57 -3.70 -0.43
C THR A 99 4.88 -4.69 0.53
N PRO A 100 4.92 -6.01 0.27
CA PRO A 100 4.42 -6.99 1.23
C PRO A 100 5.31 -7.09 2.47
N VAL A 101 4.66 -7.12 3.64
CA VAL A 101 5.29 -7.40 4.92
C VAL A 101 4.67 -8.66 5.50
N VAL A 102 5.40 -9.78 5.43
CA VAL A 102 4.89 -11.10 5.81
C VAL A 102 5.50 -11.53 7.13
N ASP A 103 4.67 -11.73 8.14
CA ASP A 103 5.06 -12.11 9.50
C ASP A 103 6.22 -11.23 10.03
N GLY A 104 6.07 -9.91 9.83
CA GLY A 104 7.05 -8.89 10.24
C GLY A 104 8.26 -8.72 9.32
N LYS A 105 8.39 -9.49 8.24
CA LYS A 105 9.51 -9.38 7.28
C LYS A 105 9.09 -8.57 6.06
N ILE A 106 9.86 -7.53 5.74
CA ILE A 106 9.64 -6.69 4.56
C ILE A 106 10.23 -7.37 3.32
N TYR A 107 9.42 -7.54 2.28
CA TYR A 107 9.82 -8.11 0.98
C TYR A 107 9.84 -7.01 -0.08
N SER A 108 10.98 -6.32 -0.16
CA SER A 108 11.23 -5.26 -1.15
C SER A 108 12.24 -5.76 -2.19
N GLU A 109 11.85 -5.79 -3.47
CA GLU A 109 12.75 -6.03 -4.61
C GLU A 109 13.49 -4.76 -5.05
#